data_AF-A0A4Z0YN02-F1
#
_entry.id   AF-A0A4Z0YN02-F1
#
_cell.length_a   1.000
_cell.length_b   1.000
_cell.length_c   1.000
_cell.angle_alpha   90.00
_cell.angle_beta   90.00
_cell.angle_gamma   90.00
#
_symmetry.space_group_name_H-M   'P 1'
#
loop_
_entity.id
_entity.type
_entity.pdbx_description
1 polymer ?
#
loop_
_entity_poly.entity_id
_entity_poly.type
_entity_poly.pdbx_seq_one_letter_code
_entity_poly.pdbx_strand_id
1 'polypeptide(L)'
;MCVRALSRFSFPLLPLAAHLSLVPHPPENFLLFHPCDTDIARAVPHTRANPLFLLSLLSMSAPVPSDGTQVETSATNPYQPGLSPSTVLDASRRQPASSTSGAAEFASQPISILAPEDQKKLAVAKKLVIDNLRYEPDFPIPGIKFIDILPIFQNPVAFTSLLDVLVLLIQERFGSQVPDIIVGLEARGFLFGPPLALRLNRPFVPVRKKGKMPGACRTVEYTKEYGTDEFQVQISAIKPGQQCLIVDDIIATGGTAAAAGKLVELSEAHIMGYLFMIDIINLKGTSLLGSKPIITLIEHNEEE
;
A
#
# COMPACT_ATOMS: atom_id res chain seq x y z
N MET A 1 20.56 -18.30 55.83
CA MET A 1 19.99 -16.99 56.19
C MET A 1 20.97 -15.89 55.82
N CYS A 2 20.48 -14.85 55.15
CA CYS A 2 20.96 -13.45 55.05
C CYS A 2 22.47 -13.13 55.18
N VAL A 3 23.17 -12.59 54.17
CA VAL A 3 23.06 -11.26 53.49
C VAL A 3 23.91 -10.16 54.15
N ARG A 4 24.86 -9.64 53.34
CA ARG A 4 25.46 -8.27 53.23
C ARG A 4 26.19 -7.65 54.43
N ALA A 5 27.36 -7.05 54.17
CA ALA A 5 27.48 -5.61 53.90
C ALA A 5 28.90 -5.17 53.49
N LEU A 6 28.94 -4.18 52.59
CA LEU A 6 30.07 -3.47 51.99
C LEU A 6 30.63 -2.35 52.89
N SER A 7 31.86 -1.90 52.58
CA SER A 7 32.35 -0.48 52.53
C SER A 7 33.88 -0.46 52.78
N ARG A 8 34.75 0.45 52.30
CA ARG A 8 34.70 1.67 51.47
C ARG A 8 36.17 2.18 51.27
N PHE A 9 36.40 2.90 50.16
CA PHE A 9 37.30 4.06 49.95
C PHE A 9 38.86 4.01 49.83
N SER A 10 39.29 4.63 48.72
CA SER A 10 40.38 5.65 48.54
C SER A 10 41.77 5.28 47.97
N PHE A 11 42.04 5.89 46.81
CA PHE A 11 43.30 6.19 46.09
C PHE A 11 44.30 7.01 46.94
N PRO A 12 45.63 7.12 46.64
CA PRO A 12 46.15 7.64 45.35
C PRO A 12 47.60 7.27 44.87
N LEU A 13 47.89 7.76 43.65
CA LEU A 13 49.17 8.26 43.08
C LEU A 13 50.29 7.32 42.54
N LEU A 14 50.61 7.61 41.27
CA LEU A 14 51.71 7.19 40.36
C LEU A 14 53.14 7.43 40.90
N PRO A 15 54.20 6.75 40.35
CA PRO A 15 54.86 7.25 39.13
C PRO A 15 55.34 6.20 38.10
N LEU A 16 55.71 6.80 36.97
CA LEU A 16 56.12 6.34 35.65
C LEU A 16 57.50 5.61 35.62
N ALA A 17 57.61 4.49 34.90
CA ALA A 17 58.85 4.07 34.24
C ALA A 17 58.60 3.05 33.12
N ALA A 18 59.22 3.30 31.98
CA ALA A 18 59.09 2.57 30.72
C ALA A 18 59.72 1.18 30.75
N HIS A 19 59.18 0.22 29.98
CA HIS A 19 59.97 -0.71 29.16
C HIS A 19 59.14 -1.33 28.04
N LEU A 20 59.74 -1.30 26.84
CA LEU A 20 59.33 -1.90 25.57
C LEU A 20 59.33 -3.44 25.68
N SER A 21 58.32 -4.14 25.15
CA SER A 21 58.47 -5.38 24.33
C SER A 21 57.15 -6.12 24.03
N LEU A 22 56.96 -6.41 22.74
CA LEU A 22 56.26 -7.52 22.08
C LEU A 22 54.73 -7.80 22.25
N VAL A 23 54.04 -7.59 21.12
CA VAL A 23 52.78 -8.13 20.54
C VAL A 23 52.75 -9.69 20.50
N PRO A 24 51.63 -10.47 20.33
CA PRO A 24 50.26 -10.12 19.85
C PRO A 24 49.03 -10.69 20.63
N HIS A 25 47.87 -10.11 20.28
CA HIS A 25 46.51 -10.65 20.46
C HIS A 25 46.13 -11.69 19.39
N PRO A 26 45.23 -12.66 19.68
CA PRO A 26 44.60 -13.52 18.67
C PRO A 26 43.36 -12.87 18.01
N PRO A 27 42.99 -13.30 16.79
CA PRO A 27 42.19 -12.49 15.86
C PRO A 27 40.67 -12.75 15.90
N GLU A 28 39.97 -11.75 15.37
CA GLU A 28 38.54 -11.70 15.05
C GLU A 28 38.17 -12.63 13.88
N ASN A 29 37.01 -13.28 14.00
CA ASN A 29 36.38 -14.06 12.92
C ASN A 29 35.75 -13.12 11.89
N PHE A 30 36.42 -12.94 10.76
CA PHE A 30 35.86 -12.37 9.54
C PHE A 30 35.64 -13.52 8.54
N LEU A 31 34.40 -13.90 8.29
CA LEU A 31 34.04 -14.85 7.23
C LEU A 31 34.16 -14.14 5.87
N LEU A 32 35.24 -14.44 5.16
CA LEU A 32 35.48 -14.04 3.77
C LEU A 32 34.80 -15.06 2.84
N PHE A 33 33.84 -14.58 2.04
CA PHE A 33 33.32 -15.28 0.87
C PHE A 33 34.43 -15.35 -0.20
N HIS A 34 34.76 -16.55 -0.67
CA HIS A 34 35.57 -16.77 -1.87
C HIS A 34 34.66 -16.91 -3.11
N PRO A 35 35.06 -16.34 -4.26
CA PRO A 35 34.36 -16.52 -5.53
C PRO A 35 34.72 -17.87 -6.15
N CYS A 36 33.75 -18.53 -6.78
CA CYS A 36 33.95 -19.74 -7.57
C CYS A 36 33.68 -19.38 -9.04
N ASP A 37 34.74 -19.26 -9.83
CA ASP A 37 34.70 -19.24 -11.30
C ASP A 37 35.58 -20.39 -11.80
N THR A 38 35.02 -21.36 -12.54
CA THR A 38 35.31 -21.63 -13.97
C THR A 38 34.81 -23.03 -14.42
N ASP A 39 33.97 -22.99 -15.46
CA ASP A 39 33.93 -23.82 -16.67
C ASP A 39 34.26 -25.33 -16.64
N ILE A 40 33.25 -26.16 -16.97
CA ILE A 40 33.44 -27.37 -17.78
C ILE A 40 32.33 -27.47 -18.83
N ALA A 41 32.73 -27.43 -20.10
CA ALA A 41 31.92 -27.68 -21.29
C ALA A 41 32.06 -29.15 -21.80
N ARG A 42 31.05 -29.58 -22.57
CA ARG A 42 30.87 -30.86 -23.33
C ARG A 42 30.41 -32.05 -22.45
N ALA A 43 29.42 -32.88 -22.81
CA ALA A 43 28.98 -33.37 -24.12
C ALA A 43 27.52 -33.92 -24.10
N VAL A 44 26.83 -33.84 -25.26
CA VAL A 44 25.50 -34.43 -25.55
C VAL A 44 25.65 -35.88 -26.06
N PRO A 45 24.68 -36.77 -25.78
CA PRO A 45 24.15 -37.60 -26.86
C PRO A 45 22.62 -37.60 -26.94
N HIS A 46 22.14 -37.38 -28.17
CA HIS A 46 20.76 -37.54 -28.60
C HIS A 46 20.34 -39.02 -28.57
N THR A 47 19.15 -39.30 -28.04
CA THR A 47 18.35 -40.47 -28.42
C THR A 47 16.90 -40.04 -28.67
N ARG A 48 16.25 -40.74 -29.60
CA ARG A 48 15.10 -40.33 -30.43
C ARG A 48 13.90 -41.26 -30.17
N ALA A 49 12.70 -40.76 -30.51
CA ALA A 49 11.38 -41.41 -30.61
C ALA A 49 10.59 -41.52 -29.28
N ASN A 50 9.30 -41.17 -29.18
CA ASN A 50 8.20 -41.46 -30.11
C ASN A 50 6.99 -40.50 -29.90
N PRO A 51 6.25 -40.05 -30.94
CA PRO A 51 5.02 -39.28 -30.79
C PRO A 51 3.78 -40.14 -31.06
N LEU A 52 2.91 -40.31 -30.07
CA LEU A 52 1.58 -40.89 -30.21
C LEU A 52 0.69 -40.24 -29.16
N PHE A 53 -0.15 -39.28 -29.56
CA PHE A 53 -1.48 -39.02 -29.01
C PHE A 53 -2.06 -37.77 -29.71
N LEU A 54 -2.79 -37.99 -30.79
CA LEU A 54 -3.76 -37.03 -31.32
C LEU A 54 -4.93 -37.79 -31.97
N LEU A 55 -6.12 -37.20 -31.81
CA LEU A 55 -7.45 -37.51 -32.37
C LEU A 55 -8.37 -38.49 -31.62
N SER A 56 -9.44 -37.89 -31.08
CA SER A 56 -10.83 -38.38 -30.91
C SER A 56 -11.50 -37.45 -29.89
N LEU A 57 -12.61 -36.72 -30.09
CA LEU A 57 -13.78 -36.91 -30.93
C LEU A 57 -14.55 -35.57 -31.05
N LEU A 58 -15.26 -35.42 -32.17
CA LEU A 58 -16.22 -34.36 -32.48
C LEU A 58 -17.62 -34.67 -31.92
N SER A 59 -18.33 -33.60 -31.55
CA SER A 59 -19.75 -33.31 -31.86
C SER A 59 -20.91 -33.87 -31.01
N MET A 60 -21.99 -33.08 -31.09
CA MET A 60 -23.42 -33.30 -30.78
C MET A 60 -23.85 -32.94 -29.34
N SER A 61 -24.45 -31.77 -29.10
CA SER A 61 -25.82 -31.33 -29.43
C SER A 61 -26.80 -31.58 -28.28
N ALA A 62 -27.48 -30.51 -27.86
CA ALA A 62 -28.52 -30.45 -26.84
C ALA A 62 -29.78 -31.26 -27.23
N PRO A 63 -30.66 -31.51 -26.23
CA PRO A 63 -32.06 -31.17 -26.45
C PRO A 63 -32.75 -30.52 -25.22
N VAL A 64 -33.58 -29.51 -25.53
CA VAL A 64 -34.84 -29.11 -24.86
C VAL A 64 -35.93 -29.75 -25.75
N PRO A 65 -37.14 -30.21 -25.30
CA PRO A 65 -38.12 -29.37 -24.62
C PRO A 65 -39.20 -30.06 -23.73
N SER A 66 -40.16 -29.21 -23.33
CA SER A 66 -41.59 -29.48 -23.04
C SER A 66 -41.93 -30.01 -21.64
N ASP A 67 -43.06 -29.71 -21.02
CA ASP A 67 -44.15 -28.72 -21.10
C ASP A 67 -45.05 -29.10 -19.90
N GLY A 68 -45.77 -28.18 -19.26
CA GLY A 68 -46.53 -28.58 -18.06
C GLY A 68 -47.23 -27.45 -17.31
N THR A 69 -48.51 -27.29 -17.65
CA THR A 69 -49.48 -26.27 -17.28
C THR A 69 -50.07 -26.40 -15.85
N GLN A 70 -50.71 -25.30 -15.40
CA GLN A 70 -51.80 -25.13 -14.38
C GLN A 70 -51.33 -24.65 -12.98
N VAL A 71 -51.68 -23.44 -12.50
CA VAL A 71 -52.97 -22.75 -12.21
C VAL A 71 -53.61 -23.18 -10.88
N GLU A 72 -54.09 -22.16 -10.14
CA GLU A 72 -54.95 -22.16 -8.93
C GLU A 72 -54.31 -22.38 -7.55
N THR A 73 -54.68 -21.75 -6.43
CA THR A 73 -55.38 -20.50 -6.02
C THR A 73 -55.37 -20.46 -4.49
N SER A 74 -55.54 -19.26 -3.91
CA SER A 74 -56.19 -18.96 -2.60
C SER A 74 -55.42 -19.34 -1.31
N ALA A 75 -55.06 -18.34 -0.49
CA ALA A 75 -55.78 -17.85 0.71
C ALA A 75 -55.00 -18.28 1.97
N THR A 76 -54.82 -17.56 3.08
CA THR A 76 -55.36 -16.32 3.64
C THR A 76 -54.58 -16.02 4.93
N ASN A 77 -53.94 -14.84 5.01
CA ASN A 77 -54.02 -13.81 6.08
C ASN A 77 -53.76 -14.20 7.59
N PRO A 78 -53.83 -13.27 8.57
CA PRO A 78 -52.65 -12.66 9.23
C PRO A 78 -52.71 -12.72 10.78
N TYR A 79 -51.66 -12.29 11.51
CA TYR A 79 -51.86 -11.67 12.84
C TYR A 79 -50.65 -10.87 13.38
N GLN A 80 -50.83 -9.56 13.50
CA GLN A 80 -50.41 -8.70 14.62
C GLN A 80 -51.72 -8.19 15.28
N PRO A 81 -51.75 -7.88 16.58
CA PRO A 81 -51.54 -6.52 17.11
C PRO A 81 -50.82 -6.53 18.48
N GLY A 82 -50.19 -5.48 19.04
CA GLY A 82 -50.42 -4.04 18.99
C GLY A 82 -50.97 -3.57 20.35
N LEU A 83 -50.32 -2.57 21.00
CA LEU A 83 -50.89 -1.46 21.82
C LEU A 83 -50.01 -1.00 23.02
N SER A 84 -49.77 0.31 23.07
CA SER A 84 -49.57 1.18 24.26
C SER A 84 -50.80 2.14 24.32
N PRO A 85 -51.11 2.94 25.40
CA PRO A 85 -50.23 4.02 25.93
C PRO A 85 -50.44 4.49 27.41
N SER A 86 -49.63 5.49 27.83
CA SER A 86 -49.85 6.54 28.88
C SER A 86 -49.70 6.11 30.38
N THR A 87 -49.17 6.87 31.37
CA THR A 87 -49.02 8.33 31.57
C THR A 87 -48.16 8.65 32.85
N VAL A 88 -47.59 9.88 32.90
CA VAL A 88 -47.29 10.82 34.03
C VAL A 88 -46.07 10.78 35.02
N LEU A 89 -45.48 12.00 35.17
CA LEU A 89 -44.75 12.69 36.28
C LEU A 89 -43.23 12.47 36.48
N ASP A 90 -42.40 13.41 36.95
CA ASP A 90 -42.25 14.89 36.91
C ASP A 90 -40.88 15.23 37.59
N ALA A 91 -40.27 16.33 37.17
CA ALA A 91 -39.28 17.22 37.80
C ALA A 91 -38.21 16.71 38.81
N SER A 92 -36.92 16.92 38.48
CA SER A 92 -36.09 17.95 39.14
C SER A 92 -34.66 18.08 38.58
N ARG A 93 -34.42 19.22 37.91
CA ARG A 93 -33.35 20.21 38.16
C ARG A 93 -32.00 19.72 38.73
N ARG A 94 -30.95 19.78 37.90
CA ARG A 94 -29.64 20.42 38.20
C ARG A 94 -28.79 20.57 36.92
N GLN A 95 -28.51 21.81 36.55
CA GLN A 95 -27.34 22.16 35.71
C GLN A 95 -26.06 22.01 36.55
N PRO A 96 -24.87 21.91 35.91
CA PRO A 96 -24.09 23.12 35.72
C PRO A 96 -23.39 23.26 34.35
N ALA A 97 -23.29 24.52 33.94
CA ALA A 97 -22.17 25.21 33.29
C ALA A 97 -21.48 24.63 32.03
N SER A 98 -21.75 25.31 30.92
CA SER A 98 -20.80 25.83 29.93
C SER A 98 -19.33 25.37 29.95
N SER A 99 -18.90 24.76 28.84
CA SER A 99 -17.63 25.10 28.21
C SER A 99 -17.76 25.04 26.68
N THR A 100 -17.79 26.23 26.10
CA THR A 100 -17.47 26.51 24.70
C THR A 100 -16.02 26.13 24.36
N SER A 101 -15.76 25.95 23.06
CA SER A 101 -14.47 25.76 22.36
C SER A 101 -13.98 24.30 22.28
N GLY A 102 -13.63 23.74 21.12
CA GLY A 102 -13.58 24.27 19.77
C GLY A 102 -13.68 23.15 18.76
N ALA A 103 -14.57 23.32 17.78
CA ALA A 103 -14.42 22.68 16.48
C ALA A 103 -13.26 23.39 15.78
N ALA A 104 -12.03 22.92 16.02
CA ALA A 104 -10.84 23.44 15.34
C ALA A 104 -10.61 22.63 14.04
N GLU A 105 -11.14 23.17 12.94
CA GLU A 105 -10.31 23.63 11.83
C GLU A 105 -9.22 22.65 11.31
N PHE A 106 -9.62 21.68 10.49
CA PHE A 106 -8.71 21.04 9.52
C PHE A 106 -8.64 21.91 8.26
N ALA A 107 -7.99 23.07 8.37
CA ALA A 107 -7.65 23.93 7.25
C ALA A 107 -6.14 24.19 7.28
N SER A 108 -5.44 23.53 6.34
CA SER A 108 -4.23 24.01 5.66
C SER A 108 -3.30 24.93 6.44
N GLN A 109 -2.34 24.34 7.13
CA GLN A 109 -1.03 24.96 7.39
C GLN A 109 0.03 24.05 6.77
N PRO A 110 0.62 24.37 5.62
CA PRO A 110 1.88 23.75 5.25
C PRO A 110 2.96 24.48 6.04
N ILE A 111 3.88 23.75 6.68
CA ILE A 111 5.29 24.08 6.86
C ILE A 111 5.87 22.94 7.72
N SER A 112 6.22 21.85 7.04
CA SER A 112 7.44 21.14 7.37
C SER A 112 8.46 21.62 6.34
N ILE A 113 9.22 22.67 6.68
CA ILE A 113 10.35 23.08 5.84
C ILE A 113 11.39 21.98 6.04
N LEU A 114 11.37 20.99 5.13
CA LEU A 114 12.49 20.08 4.93
C LEU A 114 13.78 20.89 4.98
N ALA A 115 14.78 20.38 5.70
CA ALA A 115 16.05 21.09 5.81
C ALA A 115 16.63 21.36 4.40
N PRO A 116 17.33 22.48 4.15
CA PRO A 116 17.77 22.87 2.81
C PRO A 116 18.57 21.78 2.06
N GLU A 117 19.34 20.98 2.81
CA GLU A 117 20.05 19.81 2.31
C GLU A 117 19.11 18.71 1.80
N ASP A 118 17.98 18.49 2.47
CA ASP A 118 17.00 17.48 2.10
C ASP A 118 16.14 17.95 0.94
N GLN A 119 15.86 19.25 0.83
CA GLN A 119 15.27 19.84 -0.39
C GLN A 119 16.16 19.65 -1.61
N LYS A 120 17.48 19.86 -1.46
CA LYS A 120 18.42 19.64 -2.56
C LYS A 120 18.51 18.17 -2.95
N LYS A 121 18.57 17.26 -1.96
CA LYS A 121 18.55 15.80 -2.22
C LYS A 121 17.24 15.38 -2.90
N LEU A 122 16.10 15.89 -2.43
CA LEU A 122 14.79 15.64 -3.01
C LEU A 122 14.75 16.05 -4.48
N ALA A 123 15.24 17.25 -4.82
CA ALA A 123 15.29 17.73 -6.21
C ALA A 123 16.16 16.85 -7.12
N VAL A 124 17.35 16.46 -6.65
CA VAL A 124 18.25 15.58 -7.42
C VAL A 124 17.65 14.20 -7.62
N ALA A 125 17.13 13.60 -6.55
CA ALA A 125 16.52 12.27 -6.60
C ALA A 125 15.25 12.26 -7.45
N LYS A 126 14.40 13.29 -7.32
CA LYS A 126 13.22 13.50 -8.17
C LYS A 126 13.61 13.61 -9.64
N LYS A 127 14.65 14.38 -9.97
CA LYS A 127 15.16 14.47 -11.35
C LYS A 127 15.60 13.09 -11.87
N LEU A 128 16.34 12.32 -11.08
CA LEU A 128 16.78 10.99 -11.49
C LEU A 128 15.59 10.05 -11.78
N VAL A 129 14.54 10.10 -10.95
CA VAL A 129 13.32 9.32 -11.19
C VAL A 129 12.66 9.74 -12.49
N ILE A 130 12.49 11.04 -12.73
CA ILE A 130 11.88 11.59 -13.94
C ILE A 130 12.70 11.21 -15.19
N ASP A 131 14.02 11.30 -15.13
CA ASP A 131 14.92 10.94 -16.24
C ASP A 131 14.84 9.45 -16.63
N ASN A 132 14.31 8.58 -15.74
CA ASN A 132 14.11 7.16 -16.00
C ASN A 132 12.66 6.81 -16.38
N LEU A 133 11.79 7.79 -16.61
CA LEU A 133 10.50 7.56 -17.23
C LEU A 133 10.63 7.43 -18.74
N ARG A 134 9.78 6.60 -19.35
CA ARG A 134 9.62 6.53 -20.80
C ARG A 134 8.20 6.89 -21.19
N TYR A 135 8.06 7.49 -22.35
CA TYR A 135 6.76 7.83 -22.92
C TYR A 135 6.52 6.95 -24.14
N GLU A 136 5.41 6.23 -24.13
CA GLU A 136 4.97 5.39 -25.23
C GLU A 136 3.72 6.02 -25.86
N PRO A 137 3.79 6.52 -27.10
CA PRO A 137 2.64 7.09 -27.78
C PRO A 137 1.63 5.98 -28.16
N ASP A 138 0.36 6.35 -28.23
CA ASP A 138 -0.73 5.52 -28.73
C ASP A 138 -0.93 4.18 -27.98
N PHE A 139 -0.64 4.18 -26.67
CA PHE A 139 -0.81 3.02 -25.79
C PHE A 139 -1.69 3.36 -24.57
N PRO A 140 -2.61 2.47 -24.14
CA PRO A 140 -2.95 1.16 -24.73
C PRO A 140 -3.81 1.27 -26.00
N ILE A 141 -4.29 2.48 -26.33
CA ILE A 141 -5.07 2.78 -27.53
C ILE A 141 -4.56 4.09 -28.16
N PRO A 142 -4.82 4.33 -29.46
CA PRO A 142 -4.43 5.55 -30.13
C PRO A 142 -4.93 6.82 -29.42
N GLY A 143 -4.07 7.84 -29.36
CA GLY A 143 -4.34 9.11 -28.71
C GLY A 143 -3.93 9.21 -27.23
N ILE A 144 -3.46 8.12 -26.61
CA ILE A 144 -2.97 8.14 -25.22
C ILE A 144 -1.44 8.18 -25.20
N LYS A 145 -0.87 9.14 -24.45
CA LYS A 145 0.56 9.21 -24.15
C LYS A 145 0.83 8.45 -22.85
N PHE A 146 1.19 7.18 -22.96
CA PHE A 146 1.44 6.34 -21.80
C PHE A 146 2.78 6.66 -21.15
N ILE A 147 2.81 6.71 -19.81
CA ILE A 147 4.04 6.90 -19.05
C ILE A 147 4.46 5.55 -18.47
N ASP A 148 5.54 5.00 -19.02
CA ASP A 148 6.17 3.78 -18.56
C ASP A 148 7.15 4.06 -17.42
N ILE A 149 6.81 3.53 -16.24
CA ILE A 149 7.62 3.61 -15.02
C ILE A 149 8.62 2.45 -14.89
N LEU A 150 8.50 1.41 -15.73
CA LEU A 150 9.29 0.18 -15.60
C LEU A 150 10.82 0.39 -15.66
N PRO A 151 11.37 1.35 -16.43
CA PRO A 151 12.82 1.56 -16.45
C PRO A 151 13.39 2.03 -15.11
N ILE A 152 12.59 2.65 -14.23
CA ILE A 152 13.02 2.99 -12.85
C ILE A 152 13.46 1.74 -12.10
N PHE A 153 12.71 0.63 -12.22
CA PHE A 153 13.00 -0.62 -11.51
C PHE A 153 14.15 -1.42 -12.13
N GLN A 154 14.57 -1.07 -13.35
CA GLN A 154 15.75 -1.65 -14.00
C GLN A 154 17.05 -0.94 -13.57
N ASN A 155 16.93 0.23 -12.93
CA ASN A 155 18.05 1.02 -12.45
C ASN A 155 18.01 1.09 -10.90
N PRO A 156 18.85 0.32 -10.19
CA PRO A 156 18.84 0.28 -8.71
C PRO A 156 19.03 1.65 -8.05
N VAL A 157 19.77 2.56 -8.68
CA VAL A 157 19.99 3.92 -8.18
C VAL A 157 18.71 4.74 -8.31
N ALA A 158 18.02 4.64 -9.45
CA ALA A 158 16.74 5.32 -9.67
C ALA A 158 15.67 4.75 -8.73
N PHE A 159 15.61 3.44 -8.53
CA PHE A 159 14.63 2.83 -7.63
C PHE A 159 14.87 3.21 -6.16
N THR A 160 16.13 3.20 -5.71
CA THR A 160 16.47 3.67 -4.36
C THR A 160 16.09 5.14 -4.19
N SER A 161 16.39 5.96 -5.20
CA SER A 161 16.03 7.39 -5.21
C SER A 161 14.53 7.61 -5.18
N LEU A 162 13.73 6.80 -5.88
CA LEU A 162 12.28 6.82 -5.78
C LEU A 162 11.83 6.61 -4.33
N LEU A 163 12.31 5.55 -3.67
CA LEU A 163 11.91 5.26 -2.29
C LEU A 163 12.29 6.38 -1.32
N ASP A 164 13.49 6.95 -1.46
CA ASP A 164 13.95 8.07 -0.63
C ASP A 164 13.06 9.31 -0.81
N VAL A 165 12.75 9.65 -2.05
CA VAL A 165 11.85 10.75 -2.38
C VAL A 165 10.45 10.52 -1.79
N LEU A 166 9.88 9.33 -1.95
CA LEU A 166 8.55 9.02 -1.42
C LEU A 166 8.50 9.13 0.11
N VAL A 167 9.54 8.68 0.81
CA VAL A 167 9.63 8.83 2.28
C VAL A 167 9.69 10.31 2.68
N LEU A 168 10.50 11.11 1.98
CA LEU A 168 10.59 12.55 2.25
C LEU A 168 9.26 13.27 1.99
N LEU A 169 8.54 12.93 0.92
CA LEU A 169 7.23 13.51 0.63
C LEU A 169 6.17 13.13 1.68
N ILE A 170 6.22 11.90 2.20
CA ILE A 170 5.37 11.49 3.33
C ILE A 170 5.68 12.33 4.57
N GLN A 171 6.95 12.53 4.90
CA GLN A 171 7.38 13.35 6.04
C GLN A 171 7.02 14.83 5.86
N GLU A 172 7.16 15.37 4.65
CA GLU A 172 6.75 16.74 4.34
C GLU A 172 5.25 16.92 4.54
N ARG A 173 4.45 15.95 4.07
CA ARG A 173 3.00 16.03 4.12
C ARG A 173 2.41 15.79 5.51
N PHE A 174 2.98 14.85 6.26
CA PHE A 174 2.39 14.35 7.51
C PHE A 174 3.25 14.63 8.76
N GLY A 175 4.41 15.27 8.59
CA GLY A 175 5.34 15.55 9.67
C GLY A 175 5.89 14.28 10.30
N SER A 176 5.76 14.18 11.63
CA SER A 176 6.19 13.00 12.40
C SER A 176 5.19 11.83 12.35
N GLN A 177 4.02 12.01 11.74
CA GLN A 177 3.05 10.94 11.60
C GLN A 177 3.47 9.99 10.48
N VAL A 178 3.50 8.69 10.77
CA VAL A 178 3.83 7.63 9.83
C VAL A 178 2.60 6.74 9.70
N PRO A 179 2.23 6.26 8.50
CA PRO A 179 1.11 5.34 8.34
C PRO A 179 1.34 4.06 9.16
N ASP A 180 0.25 3.49 9.68
CA ASP A 180 0.30 2.18 10.32
C ASP A 180 0.48 1.07 9.28
N ILE A 181 0.00 1.29 8.05
CA ILE A 181 -0.02 0.30 6.98
C ILE A 181 0.02 0.96 5.60
N ILE A 182 0.76 0.35 4.68
CA ILE A 182 0.76 0.71 3.26
C ILE A 182 -0.20 -0.20 2.52
N VAL A 183 -1.18 0.37 1.82
CA VAL A 183 -2.16 -0.37 1.02
C VAL A 183 -1.84 -0.15 -0.46
N GLY A 184 -1.33 -1.17 -1.14
CA GLY A 184 -0.99 -1.07 -2.56
C GLY A 184 -2.14 -1.54 -3.46
N LEU A 185 -2.29 -0.92 -4.63
CA LEU A 185 -3.23 -1.38 -5.66
C LEU A 185 -2.54 -2.30 -6.67
N GLU A 186 -3.28 -3.34 -7.10
CA GLU A 186 -2.80 -4.26 -8.12
C GLU A 186 -2.75 -3.59 -9.52
N ALA A 187 -1.71 -3.81 -10.32
CA ALA A 187 -0.46 -4.53 -10.02
C ALA A 187 0.71 -3.58 -9.79
N ARG A 188 0.67 -2.37 -10.35
CA ARG A 188 1.83 -1.49 -10.43
C ARG A 188 2.15 -0.82 -9.09
N GLY A 189 1.14 -0.56 -8.26
CA GLY A 189 1.36 -0.23 -6.84
C GLY A 189 2.20 -1.26 -6.07
N PHE A 190 2.28 -2.52 -6.54
CA PHE A 190 3.11 -3.55 -5.90
C PHE A 190 4.59 -3.47 -6.25
N LEU A 191 4.96 -2.70 -7.28
CA LEU A 191 6.36 -2.55 -7.69
C LEU A 191 7.16 -1.73 -6.66
N PHE A 192 6.51 -0.79 -5.97
CA PHE A 192 7.17 0.08 -4.99
C PHE A 192 6.47 0.08 -3.61
N GLY A 193 5.20 -0.33 -3.51
CA GLY A 193 4.46 -0.34 -2.25
C GLY A 193 5.11 -1.20 -1.15
N PRO A 194 5.45 -2.48 -1.39
CA PRO A 194 6.13 -3.32 -0.39
C PRO A 194 7.53 -2.80 -0.01
N PRO A 195 8.40 -2.39 -0.96
CA PRO A 195 9.69 -1.77 -0.61
C PRO A 195 9.56 -0.45 0.16
N LEU A 196 8.55 0.37 -0.13
CA LEU A 196 8.24 1.58 0.64
C LEU A 196 7.78 1.23 2.07
N ALA A 197 6.88 0.25 2.21
CA ALA A 197 6.43 -0.24 3.51
C ALA A 197 7.61 -0.76 4.35
N LEU A 198 8.52 -1.51 3.73
CA LEU A 198 9.75 -1.98 4.37
C LEU A 198 10.62 -0.81 4.85
N ARG A 199 10.81 0.23 4.02
CA ARG A 199 11.62 1.42 4.37
C ARG A 199 11.02 2.23 5.53
N LEU A 200 9.69 2.20 5.67
CA LEU A 200 8.96 2.82 6.78
C LEU A 200 8.80 1.90 8.01
N ASN A 201 9.28 0.65 7.92
CA ASN A 201 9.05 -0.43 8.88
C ASN A 201 7.55 -0.62 9.21
N ARG A 202 6.73 -0.74 8.15
CA ARG A 202 5.28 -0.92 8.23
C ARG A 202 4.82 -2.15 7.45
N PRO A 203 3.69 -2.77 7.85
CA PRO A 203 3.05 -3.80 7.05
C PRO A 203 2.61 -3.26 5.69
N PHE A 204 2.58 -4.17 4.72
CA PHE A 204 2.01 -3.94 3.40
C PHE A 204 0.77 -4.81 3.21
N VAL A 205 -0.29 -4.24 2.64
CA VAL A 205 -1.53 -4.96 2.29
C VAL A 205 -1.87 -4.75 0.82
N PRO A 206 -2.02 -5.84 0.05
CA PRO A 206 -2.46 -5.75 -1.34
C PRO A 206 -3.98 -5.61 -1.44
N VAL A 207 -4.43 -4.68 -2.28
CA VAL A 207 -5.78 -4.65 -2.86
C VAL A 207 -5.70 -5.23 -4.27
N ARG A 208 -6.48 -6.28 -4.53
CA ARG A 208 -6.39 -7.06 -5.77
C ARG A 208 -7.72 -7.20 -6.47
N LYS A 209 -7.70 -7.47 -7.76
CA LYS A 209 -8.92 -7.83 -8.49
C LYS A 209 -9.53 -9.12 -7.92
N LYS A 210 -10.84 -9.24 -8.05
CA LYS A 210 -11.60 -10.40 -7.57
C LYS A 210 -11.03 -11.74 -8.05
N GLY A 211 -11.01 -12.71 -7.14
CA GLY A 211 -10.55 -14.07 -7.42
C GLY A 211 -9.03 -14.26 -7.40
N LYS A 212 -8.26 -13.22 -7.07
CA LYS A 212 -6.79 -13.30 -6.92
C LYS A 212 -6.34 -13.44 -5.46
N MET A 213 -7.22 -13.23 -4.49
CA MET A 213 -6.93 -13.34 -3.06
C MET A 213 -7.45 -14.67 -2.49
N PRO A 214 -6.66 -15.38 -1.66
CA PRO A 214 -7.15 -16.54 -0.94
C PRO A 214 -7.96 -16.13 0.30
N GLY A 215 -8.87 -16.99 0.72
CA GLY A 215 -9.65 -16.82 1.95
C GLY A 215 -10.75 -15.75 1.85
N ALA A 216 -11.27 -15.36 3.02
CA ALA A 216 -12.40 -14.42 3.09
C ALA A 216 -11.95 -12.98 2.80
N CYS A 217 -12.66 -12.32 1.87
CA CYS A 217 -12.35 -10.98 1.41
C CYS A 217 -13.55 -10.03 1.52
N ARG A 218 -13.27 -8.76 1.83
CA ARG A 218 -14.18 -7.65 1.53
C ARG A 218 -14.06 -7.34 0.05
N THR A 219 -15.17 -6.97 -0.58
CA THR A 219 -15.24 -6.70 -2.01
C THR A 219 -15.96 -5.37 -2.26
N VAL A 220 -15.41 -4.56 -3.16
CA VAL A 220 -16.02 -3.32 -3.64
C VAL A 220 -16.04 -3.36 -5.15
N GLU A 221 -17.23 -3.18 -5.71
CA GLU A 221 -17.44 -2.98 -7.14
C GLU A 221 -17.17 -1.53 -7.52
N TYR A 222 -16.59 -1.31 -8.69
CA TYR A 222 -16.43 0.01 -9.29
C TYR A 222 -16.70 -0.04 -10.79
N THR A 223 -17.22 1.08 -11.30
CA THR A 223 -17.60 1.24 -12.71
C THR A 223 -16.42 1.77 -13.51
N LYS A 224 -16.17 1.13 -14.65
CA LYS A 224 -15.30 1.61 -15.73
C LYS A 224 -16.19 2.14 -16.86
N GLU A 225 -15.57 2.71 -17.89
CA GLU A 225 -16.27 3.24 -19.08
C GLU A 225 -17.18 2.20 -19.77
N TYR A 226 -16.76 0.92 -19.79
CA TYR A 226 -17.48 -0.15 -20.49
C TYR A 226 -17.67 -1.41 -19.63
N GLY A 227 -17.90 -1.26 -18.33
CA GLY A 227 -18.22 -2.39 -17.46
C GLY A 227 -17.99 -2.13 -15.98
N THR A 228 -18.14 -3.17 -15.16
CA THR A 228 -17.78 -3.16 -13.74
C THR A 228 -16.58 -4.06 -13.50
N ASP A 229 -15.80 -3.73 -12.49
CA ASP A 229 -14.73 -4.60 -11.98
C ASP A 229 -14.79 -4.55 -10.44
N GLU A 230 -14.16 -5.51 -9.79
CA GLU A 230 -14.27 -5.71 -8.35
C GLU A 230 -12.88 -5.79 -7.72
N PHE A 231 -12.62 -4.95 -6.72
CA PHE A 231 -11.44 -5.04 -5.89
C PHE A 231 -11.74 -5.73 -4.57
N GLN A 232 -10.73 -6.45 -4.07
CA GLN A 232 -10.79 -7.27 -2.87
C GLN A 232 -9.61 -7.00 -1.95
N VAL A 233 -9.89 -7.05 -0.65
CA VAL A 233 -8.88 -7.12 0.42
C VAL A 233 -9.29 -8.20 1.42
N GLN A 234 -8.32 -8.94 1.97
CA GLN A 234 -8.60 -9.94 3.00
C GLN A 234 -9.18 -9.29 4.25
N ILE A 235 -10.22 -9.89 4.85
CA ILE A 235 -10.94 -9.32 6.00
C ILE A 235 -10.00 -9.03 7.19
N SER A 236 -8.98 -9.86 7.39
CA SER A 236 -8.03 -9.74 8.51
C SER A 236 -6.82 -8.86 8.22
N ALA A 237 -6.68 -8.34 6.99
CA ALA A 237 -5.46 -7.65 6.56
C ALA A 237 -5.38 -6.22 7.11
N ILE A 238 -6.52 -5.56 7.26
CA ILE A 238 -6.64 -4.20 7.79
C ILE A 238 -7.47 -4.27 9.06
N LYS A 239 -6.92 -3.75 10.17
CA LYS A 239 -7.56 -3.73 11.49
C LYS A 239 -8.28 -2.40 11.71
N PRO A 240 -9.39 -2.40 12.47
CA PRO A 240 -10.09 -1.17 12.84
C PRO A 240 -9.14 -0.13 13.46
N GLY A 241 -9.32 1.14 13.07
CA GLY A 241 -8.56 2.29 13.56
C GLY A 241 -7.17 2.52 12.95
N GLN A 242 -6.65 1.61 12.12
CA GLN A 242 -5.32 1.81 11.48
C GLN A 242 -5.31 3.00 10.51
N GLN A 243 -4.24 3.78 10.53
CA GLN A 243 -3.96 4.82 9.55
C GLN A 243 -3.33 4.22 8.29
N CYS A 244 -4.09 4.20 7.20
CA CYS A 244 -3.73 3.58 5.92
C CYS A 244 -3.26 4.65 4.92
N LEU A 245 -2.05 4.45 4.36
CA LEU A 245 -1.60 5.18 3.18
C LEU A 245 -1.83 4.31 1.94
N ILE A 246 -2.71 4.75 1.05
CA ILE A 246 -3.04 4.04 -0.19
C ILE A 246 -2.05 4.46 -1.27
N VAL A 247 -1.45 3.50 -1.97
CA VAL A 247 -0.42 3.75 -2.98
C VAL A 247 -0.75 3.09 -4.32
N ASP A 248 -0.56 3.83 -5.40
CA ASP A 248 -0.56 3.30 -6.77
C ASP A 248 0.40 4.12 -7.62
N ASP A 249 0.75 3.66 -8.80
CA ASP A 249 1.70 4.39 -9.63
C ASP A 249 1.10 5.63 -10.29
N ILE A 250 -0.08 5.50 -10.92
CA ILE A 250 -0.71 6.58 -11.66
C ILE A 250 -2.14 6.81 -11.16
N ILE A 251 -2.48 8.07 -10.91
CA ILE A 251 -3.87 8.51 -10.76
C ILE A 251 -4.35 9.13 -12.08
N ALA A 252 -5.31 8.47 -12.72
CA ALA A 252 -5.98 8.92 -13.94
C ALA A 252 -7.40 9.40 -13.62
N THR A 253 -8.42 8.56 -13.81
CA THR A 253 -9.82 8.89 -13.48
C THR A 253 -10.14 8.73 -11.99
N GLY A 254 -9.31 8.03 -11.23
CA GLY A 254 -9.46 7.86 -9.76
C GLY A 254 -10.43 6.79 -9.27
N GLY A 255 -11.12 6.09 -10.16
CA GLY A 255 -12.07 5.04 -9.78
C GLY A 255 -11.44 3.90 -8.96
N THR A 256 -10.23 3.46 -9.32
CA THR A 256 -9.51 2.38 -8.64
C THR A 256 -9.09 2.79 -7.22
N ALA A 257 -8.50 3.98 -7.08
CA ALA A 257 -8.11 4.55 -5.80
C ALA A 257 -9.32 4.79 -4.88
N ALA A 258 -10.43 5.29 -5.41
CA ALA A 258 -11.68 5.46 -4.65
C ALA A 258 -12.25 4.10 -4.17
N ALA A 259 -12.17 3.06 -4.99
CA ALA A 259 -12.58 1.71 -4.59
C ALA A 259 -11.69 1.16 -3.45
N ALA A 260 -10.38 1.39 -3.52
CA ALA A 260 -9.46 1.03 -2.43
C ALA A 260 -9.77 1.81 -1.14
N GLY A 261 -10.08 3.11 -1.24
CA GLY A 261 -10.54 3.93 -0.11
C GLY A 261 -11.77 3.34 0.57
N LYS A 262 -12.78 2.94 -0.21
CA LYS A 262 -13.99 2.26 0.31
C LYS A 262 -13.65 0.94 1.02
N LEU A 263 -12.70 0.15 0.52
CA LEU A 263 -12.28 -1.09 1.18
C LEU A 263 -11.59 -0.81 2.53
N VAL A 264 -10.80 0.25 2.63
CA VAL A 264 -10.20 0.71 3.89
C VAL A 264 -11.29 1.13 4.88
N GLU A 265 -12.25 1.93 4.44
CA GLU A 265 -13.37 2.39 5.28
C GLU A 265 -14.26 1.22 5.76
N LEU A 266 -14.57 0.26 4.87
CA LEU A 266 -15.29 -0.96 5.24
C LEU A 266 -14.52 -1.82 6.24
N SER A 267 -13.19 -1.71 6.28
CA SER A 267 -12.35 -2.36 7.29
C SER A 267 -12.27 -1.59 8.61
N GLU A 268 -13.10 -0.54 8.75
CA GLU A 268 -13.17 0.34 9.92
C GLU A 268 -11.84 1.06 10.21
N ALA A 269 -11.02 1.24 9.19
CA ALA A 269 -9.74 1.92 9.25
C ALA A 269 -9.83 3.34 8.66
N HIS A 270 -8.79 4.13 8.86
CA HIS A 270 -8.73 5.53 8.45
C HIS A 270 -7.81 5.69 7.24
N ILE A 271 -8.27 6.45 6.25
CA ILE A 271 -7.41 6.87 5.13
C ILE A 271 -6.58 8.06 5.61
N MET A 272 -5.28 7.82 5.85
CA MET A 272 -4.30 8.85 6.16
C MET A 272 -4.07 9.75 4.94
N GLY A 273 -4.02 9.13 3.76
CA GLY A 273 -3.93 9.81 2.48
C GLY A 273 -3.72 8.84 1.32
N TYR A 274 -3.46 9.42 0.15
CA TYR A 274 -3.08 8.72 -1.07
C TYR A 274 -1.70 9.18 -1.52
N LEU A 275 -0.94 8.27 -2.11
CA LEU A 275 0.34 8.57 -2.73
C LEU A 275 0.41 7.95 -4.12
N PHE A 276 0.65 8.81 -5.11
CA PHE A 276 0.83 8.43 -6.51
C PHE A 276 2.20 8.87 -7.01
N MET A 277 2.80 8.09 -7.91
CA MET A 277 4.01 8.56 -8.61
C MET A 277 3.64 9.66 -9.63
N ILE A 278 2.54 9.48 -10.35
CA ILE A 278 2.14 10.38 -11.43
C ILE A 278 0.65 10.72 -11.30
N ASP A 279 0.31 12.00 -11.41
CA ASP A 279 -1.05 12.51 -11.54
C ASP A 279 -1.28 13.05 -12.94
N ILE A 280 -2.28 12.49 -13.64
CA ILE A 280 -2.73 12.99 -14.94
C ILE A 280 -3.79 14.07 -14.68
N ILE A 281 -3.33 15.30 -14.49
CA ILE A 281 -4.12 16.38 -13.90
C ILE A 281 -5.39 16.71 -14.69
N ASN A 282 -5.37 16.55 -16.02
CA ASN A 282 -6.49 16.82 -16.93
C ASN A 282 -7.69 15.89 -16.68
N LEU A 283 -7.43 14.68 -16.16
CA LEU A 283 -8.45 13.67 -15.87
C LEU A 283 -9.12 13.86 -14.51
N LYS A 284 -8.60 14.78 -13.67
CA LYS A 284 -9.20 15.20 -12.39
C LYS A 284 -9.51 14.03 -11.44
N GLY A 285 -8.76 12.93 -11.49
CA GLY A 285 -9.05 11.74 -10.68
C GLY A 285 -8.98 11.98 -9.18
N THR A 286 -8.15 12.93 -8.74
CA THR A 286 -8.03 13.36 -7.34
C THR A 286 -9.34 13.89 -6.77
N SER A 287 -10.25 14.42 -7.61
CA SER A 287 -11.56 14.90 -7.17
C SER A 287 -12.47 13.81 -6.61
N LEU A 288 -12.26 12.54 -6.99
CA LEU A 288 -13.02 11.40 -6.46
C LEU A 288 -12.54 10.94 -5.08
N LEU A 289 -11.41 11.47 -4.60
CA LEU A 289 -10.78 11.04 -3.35
C LEU A 289 -11.16 11.92 -2.14
N GLY A 290 -12.09 12.86 -2.35
CA GLY A 290 -12.61 13.76 -1.33
C GLY A 290 -11.55 14.71 -0.77
N SER A 291 -11.67 15.07 0.50
CA SER A 291 -10.74 15.99 1.18
C SER A 291 -9.50 15.30 1.76
N LYS A 292 -9.21 14.05 1.36
CA LYS A 292 -8.08 13.29 1.91
C LYS A 292 -6.76 13.89 1.39
N PRO A 293 -5.70 13.89 2.19
CA PRO A 293 -4.37 14.26 1.71
C PRO A 293 -3.92 13.42 0.51
N ILE A 294 -3.37 14.07 -0.50
CA ILE A 294 -2.83 13.44 -1.70
C ILE A 294 -1.38 13.88 -1.86
N ILE A 295 -0.50 12.92 -2.10
CA ILE A 295 0.91 13.11 -2.44
C ILE A 295 1.11 12.65 -3.88
N THR A 296 1.71 13.48 -4.71
CA THR A 296 2.06 13.17 -6.09
C THR A 296 3.54 13.47 -6.30
N LEU A 297 4.29 12.55 -6.90
CA LEU A 297 5.67 12.83 -7.26
C LEU A 297 5.73 13.72 -8.51
N ILE A 298 4.91 13.45 -9.51
CA ILE A 298 4.88 14.15 -10.80
C ILE A 298 3.45 14.51 -11.12
N GLU A 299 3.23 15.74 -11.56
CA GLU A 299 2.00 16.17 -12.22
C GLU A 299 2.27 16.22 -13.71
N HIS A 300 1.46 15.53 -14.51
CA HIS A 300 1.60 15.45 -15.95
C HIS A 300 0.34 15.98 -16.63
N ASN A 301 0.54 16.88 -17.58
CA ASN A 301 -0.50 17.41 -18.46
C ASN A 301 -0.49 16.63 -19.78
N GLU A 302 -1.61 16.02 -20.18
CA GLU A 302 -1.68 15.23 -21.42
C GLU A 302 -1.40 16.06 -22.69
N GLU A 303 -1.54 17.39 -22.61
CA GLU A 303 -1.33 18.32 -23.72
C GLU A 303 0.15 18.66 -23.97
N GLU A 304 1.08 18.26 -23.07
CA GLU A 304 2.53 18.53 -23.13
C GLU A 304 3.37 17.25 -23.23
#